data_AF-Q0I4H5-F1
#
_entry.id   AF-Q0I4H5-F1
#
_cell.length_a   1.000
_cell.length_b   1.000
_cell.length_c   1.000
_cell.angle_alpha   90.00
_cell.angle_beta   90.00
_cell.angle_gamma   90.00
#
_symmetry.space_group_name_H-M   'P 1'
#
loop_
_entity.id
_entity.type
_entity.pdbx_description
1 polymer ?
#
loop_
_entity_poly.entity_id
_entity_poly.type
_entity_poly.pdbx_seq_one_letter_code
_entity_poly.pdbx_strand_id
1 'polypeptide(L)'
;MNNSDILTYAILIMGLVMAIPMFVRIGEILSQRVRLMLFPVTKIKIRRWHNEKFMGYGELDLASPEPIIAQLDRIDKELNIRKKGEQ
;
A
#
# COMPACT_ATOMS: atom_id res chain seq x y z
N MET A 1 39.61 20.08 -29.83
CA MET A 1 39.13 19.31 -28.67
C MET A 1 40.23 18.32 -28.32
N ASN A 2 40.77 18.37 -27.11
CA ASN A 2 41.93 17.58 -26.74
C ASN A 2 41.50 16.17 -26.29
N ASN A 3 42.40 15.19 -26.36
CA ASN A 3 42.07 13.79 -25.99
C ASN A 3 41.62 13.66 -24.51
N SER A 4 42.11 14.55 -23.63
CA SER A 4 41.69 14.68 -22.25
C SER A 4 40.22 15.08 -22.10
N ASP A 5 39.74 15.97 -22.96
CA ASP A 5 38.38 16.49 -22.91
C ASP A 5 37.41 15.38 -23.34
N ILE A 6 37.76 14.66 -24.41
CA ILE A 6 36.99 13.52 -24.92
C ILE A 6 36.86 12.43 -23.85
N LEU A 7 37.95 12.08 -23.16
CA LEU A 7 37.93 11.11 -22.09
C LEU A 7 37.05 11.56 -20.91
N THR A 8 37.13 12.83 -20.54
CA THR A 8 36.32 13.42 -19.47
C THR A 8 34.83 13.34 -19.79
N TYR A 9 34.43 13.72 -21.00
CA TYR A 9 33.03 13.61 -21.43
C TYR A 9 32.54 12.15 -21.47
N ALA A 10 33.38 11.22 -21.92
CA ALA A 10 33.03 9.80 -21.95
C ALA A 10 32.77 9.24 -20.54
N ILE A 11 33.60 9.59 -19.56
CA ILE A 11 33.42 9.19 -18.16
C ILE A 11 32.14 9.79 -17.58
N LEU A 12 31.85 11.07 -17.85
CA LEU A 12 30.64 11.73 -17.38
C LEU A 12 29.37 11.10 -17.96
N ILE A 13 29.37 10.79 -19.26
CA ILE A 13 28.23 10.13 -19.92
C ILE A 13 28.02 8.73 -19.36
N MET A 14 29.09 7.95 -19.16
CA MET A 14 28.98 6.62 -18.54
C MET A 14 28.44 6.70 -17.12
N GLY A 15 28.93 7.65 -16.30
CA GLY A 15 28.41 7.89 -14.95
C GLY A 15 26.92 8.26 -14.95
N LEU A 16 26.50 9.11 -15.88
CA LEU A 16 25.09 9.48 -16.03
C LEU A 16 24.22 8.27 -16.39
N VAL A 17 24.66 7.46 -17.35
CA VAL A 17 23.93 6.24 -17.78
C VAL A 17 23.82 5.25 -16.62
N MET A 18 24.89 5.06 -15.84
CA MET A 18 24.88 4.19 -14.66
C MET A 18 23.98 4.72 -13.53
N ALA A 19 23.71 6.04 -13.48
CA ALA A 19 22.82 6.64 -12.49
C ALA A 19 21.32 6.48 -12.83
N ILE A 20 20.97 6.24 -14.10
CA ILE A 20 19.58 6.04 -14.57
C ILE A 20 18.79 5.06 -13.69
N PRO A 21 19.27 3.82 -13.40
CA PRO A 21 18.51 2.88 -12.57
C PRO A 21 18.24 3.40 -11.14
N MET A 22 19.11 4.25 -10.60
CA MET A 22 18.87 4.87 -9.29
C MET A 22 17.71 5.87 -9.34
N PHE A 23 17.67 6.71 -10.37
CA PHE A 23 16.57 7.67 -10.57
C PHE A 23 15.23 6.98 -10.83
N VAL A 24 15.22 5.89 -11.60
CA VAL A 24 13.99 5.10 -11.82
C VAL A 24 13.43 4.57 -10.49
N ARG A 25 14.28 3.98 -9.64
CA ARG A 25 13.87 3.48 -8.32
C ARG A 25 13.34 4.59 -7.40
N ILE A 26 14.00 5.74 -7.39
CA ILE A 26 13.54 6.90 -6.60
C ILE A 26 12.17 7.37 -7.11
N GLY A 27 12.00 7.45 -8.44
CA GLY A 27 10.74 7.81 -9.07
C GLY A 27 9.60 6.83 -8.73
N GLU A 28 9.86 5.53 -8.71
CA GLU A 28 8.87 4.51 -8.32
C GLU A 28 8.43 4.68 -6.86
N ILE A 29 9.37 4.85 -5.93
CA ILE A 29 9.06 5.05 -4.51
C ILE A 29 8.23 6.33 -4.32
N LEU A 30 8.64 7.41 -5.00
CA LEU A 30 7.94 8.68 -4.93
C LEU A 30 6.52 8.56 -5.50
N SER A 31 6.37 7.91 -6.66
CA SER A 31 5.08 7.65 -7.30
C SER A 31 4.14 6.83 -6.41
N GLN A 32 4.65 5.80 -5.74
CA GLN A 32 3.87 5.01 -4.79
C GLN A 32 3.41 5.84 -3.59
N ARG A 33 4.29 6.71 -3.04
CA ARG A 33 3.91 7.62 -1.95
C ARG A 33 2.83 8.62 -2.38
N VAL A 34 2.99 9.23 -3.55
CA VAL A 34 2.01 10.17 -4.10
C VAL A 34 0.68 9.46 -4.34
N ARG A 35 0.70 8.22 -4.85
CA ARG A 35 -0.51 7.41 -5.05
C ARG A 35 -1.25 7.17 -3.74
N LEU A 36 -0.54 6.78 -2.68
CA LEU A 36 -1.13 6.55 -1.36
C LEU A 36 -1.63 7.85 -0.71
N MET A 37 -1.00 8.99 -1.02
CA MET A 37 -1.45 10.29 -0.54
C MET A 37 -2.74 10.76 -1.25
N LEU A 38 -2.84 10.56 -2.56
CA LEU A 38 -4.03 10.92 -3.35
C LEU A 38 -5.19 9.93 -3.15
N PHE A 39 -4.88 8.66 -2.97
CA PHE A 39 -5.84 7.59 -2.74
C PHE A 39 -5.51 6.87 -1.43
N PRO A 40 -5.78 7.53 -0.29
CA PRO A 40 -5.54 6.90 1.01
C PRO A 40 -6.41 5.66 1.14
N VAL A 41 -5.81 4.57 1.62
CA VAL A 41 -6.55 3.35 1.98
C VAL A 41 -7.28 3.66 3.28
N THR A 42 -8.50 4.17 3.16
CA THR A 42 -9.33 4.56 4.31
C THR A 42 -10.13 3.39 4.86
N LYS A 43 -10.44 2.38 4.04
CA LYS A 43 -11.27 1.24 4.45
C LYS A 43 -10.66 -0.09 4.04
N ILE A 44 -10.62 -1.05 4.96
CA ILE A 44 -10.21 -2.43 4.73
C ILE A 44 -11.41 -3.35 4.90
N LYS A 45 -11.69 -4.19 3.90
CA LYS A 45 -12.69 -5.26 4.00
C LYS A 45 -12.06 -6.50 4.64
N ILE A 46 -12.53 -6.87 5.82
CA ILE A 46 -12.08 -8.07 6.54
C ILE A 46 -13.10 -9.18 6.30
N ARG A 47 -12.63 -10.32 5.79
CA ARG A 47 -13.45 -11.53 5.59
C ARG A 47 -13.27 -12.46 6.78
N ARG A 48 -14.37 -12.90 7.39
CA ARG A 48 -14.33 -13.86 8.50
C ARG A 48 -14.60 -15.26 7.98
N TRP A 49 -13.65 -16.16 8.23
CA TRP A 49 -13.75 -17.58 7.94
C TRP A 49 -13.67 -18.35 9.26
N HIS A 50 -14.56 -19.31 9.46
CA HIS A 50 -14.52 -20.19 10.63
C HIS A 50 -15.05 -21.57 10.26
N ASN A 51 -14.33 -22.63 10.65
CA ASN A 51 -14.64 -24.03 10.29
C ASN A 51 -15.00 -24.20 8.81
N GLU A 52 -14.12 -23.69 7.92
CA GLU A 52 -14.28 -23.76 6.46
C GLU A 52 -15.54 -23.07 5.90
N LYS A 53 -16.30 -22.37 6.73
CA LYS A 53 -17.48 -21.60 6.33
C LYS A 53 -17.17 -20.12 6.33
N PHE A 54 -17.58 -19.46 5.26
CA PHE A 54 -17.57 -18.00 5.18
C PHE A 54 -18.66 -17.46 6.09
N MET A 55 -18.26 -16.70 7.11
CA MET A 55 -19.16 -16.16 8.14
C MET A 55 -19.62 -14.73 7.82
N GLY A 56 -18.98 -14.08 6.84
CA GLY A 56 -19.35 -12.75 6.38
C GLY A 56 -18.16 -11.79 6.22
N TYR A 57 -18.48 -10.53 5.95
CA TYR A 57 -17.51 -9.45 5.75
C TYR A 57 -17.80 -8.30 6.71
N GLY A 58 -16.75 -7.67 7.21
CA GLY A 58 -16.81 -6.41 7.95
C GLY A 58 -15.92 -5.37 7.30
N GLU A 59 -16.28 -4.09 7.42
CA GLU A 59 -15.46 -2.97 6.95
C GLU A 59 -14.78 -2.31 8.14
N LEU A 60 -13.45 -2.31 8.12
CA LEU A 60 -12.62 -1.59 9.07
C LEU A 60 -12.30 -0.22 8.49
N ASP A 61 -12.56 0.83 9.26
CA ASP A 61 -12.26 2.21 8.87
C ASP A 61 -10.94 2.63 9.53
N LEU A 62 -9.88 2.75 8.72
CA LEU A 62 -8.56 3.17 9.15
C LEU A 62 -8.46 4.68 9.37
N ALA A 63 -9.42 5.46 8.86
CA ALA A 63 -9.49 6.89 9.09
C ALA A 63 -10.31 7.26 10.34
N SER A 64 -10.99 6.28 10.95
CA SER A 64 -11.77 6.48 12.16
C SER A 64 -10.86 6.71 13.38
N PRO A 65 -11.23 7.61 14.31
CA PRO A 65 -10.55 7.77 15.59
C PRO A 65 -10.75 6.58 16.54
N GLU A 66 -11.66 5.65 16.22
CA GLU A 66 -11.89 4.45 17.01
C GLU A 66 -10.72 3.46 16.88
N PRO A 67 -10.20 2.89 17.98
CA PRO A 67 -9.15 1.90 17.91
C PRO A 67 -9.60 0.67 17.13
N ILE A 68 -8.69 0.12 16.31
CA ILE A 68 -8.94 -1.04 15.43
C ILE A 68 -9.61 -2.20 16.18
N ILE A 69 -9.19 -2.46 17.42
CA ILE A 69 -9.72 -3.54 18.27
C ILE A 69 -11.21 -3.33 18.57
N ALA A 70 -11.64 -2.09 18.86
CA ALA A 70 -13.03 -1.78 19.13
C ALA A 70 -13.90 -1.91 17.86
N GLN A 71 -13.37 -1.49 16.71
CA GLN A 71 -14.04 -1.69 15.42
C GLN A 71 -14.20 -3.18 15.11
N LEU A 72 -13.17 -4.00 15.38
CA LEU A 72 -13.21 -5.45 15.20
C LEU A 72 -14.26 -6.12 16.09
N ASP A 73 -14.33 -5.74 17.37
CA ASP A 73 -15.31 -6.28 18.32
C ASP A 73 -16.75 -5.94 17.91
N ARG A 74 -16.98 -4.72 17.40
CA ARG A 74 -18.28 -4.33 16.82
C ARG A 74 -18.65 -5.19 15.61
N ILE A 75 -17.71 -5.36 14.68
CA ILE A 75 -17.89 -6.21 13.49
C ILE A 75 -18.18 -7.67 13.90
N ASP A 76 -17.48 -8.19 14.91
CA ASP A 76 -17.69 -9.56 15.39
C ASP A 76 -19.08 -9.76 15.98
N LYS A 77 -19.54 -8.79 16.78
CA LYS A 77 -20.90 -8.74 17.34
C LYS A 77 -21.96 -8.67 16.25
N GLU A 78 -21.79 -7.77 15.27
CA GLU A 78 -22.71 -7.66 14.13
C GLU A 78 -22.81 -8.96 13.32
N LEU A 79 -21.68 -9.61 13.03
CA LEU A 79 -21.64 -10.88 12.31
C LEU A 79 -22.30 -12.02 13.11
N ASN A 80 -22.10 -12.06 14.44
CA ASN A 80 -22.75 -13.05 15.31
C ASN A 80 -24.27 -12.83 15.42
N ILE A 81 -24.73 -11.57 15.43
CA ILE A 81 -26.16 -11.23 15.46
C ILE A 81 -26.83 -11.67 14.15
N ARG A 82 -26.24 -11.38 12.99
CA ARG A 82 -26.78 -11.82 11.69
C ARG A 82 -26.92 -13.33 11.60
N LYS A 83 -25.93 -14.09 12.08
CA LYS A 83 -26.00 -15.55 12.13
C LYS A 83 -27.16 -16.08 13.00
N LYS A 84 -27.52 -15.37 14.08
CA LYS A 84 -28.62 -15.77 14.96
C LYS A 84 -30.01 -15.42 14.41
N GLY A 85 -30.12 -14.43 13.54
CA GLY A 85 -31.38 -14.05 12.89
C GLY A 85 -31.75 -14.91 11.66
N GLU A 86 -30.82 -15.73 11.17
CA GLU A 86 -31.03 -16.66 10.05
C GLU A 86 -31.37 -18.10 10.50
N GLN A 87 -31.52 -18.33 11.81
CA GLN A 87 -32.00 -19.60 12.41
C GLN A 87 -33.45 -19.45 12.87
#